data_AF-A0A243R8E4-F1
#
_entry.id   AF-A0A243R8E4-F1
#
_cell.length_a   1.000
_cell.length_b   1.000
_cell.length_c   1.000
_cell.angle_alpha   90.00
_cell.angle_beta   90.00
_cell.angle_gamma   90.00
#
_symmetry.space_group_name_H-M   'P 1'
#
loop_
_entity.id
_entity.type
_entity.pdbx_description
1 polymer ?
#
loop_
_entity_poly.entity_id
_entity_poly.type
_entity_poly.pdbx_seq_one_letter_code
_entity_poly.pdbx_strand_id
1 'polypeptide(L)'
;GGTGGVWGSRFYRVVFFFPQVLAVAVVAVLFQQVFRPDRSGMLNAPLIALGFEPVGFLSDTDIALWAILGVLVWQAVGFYVVLFSAGISSIPRDMFEAAAIDGAGGVQLFLRVTLPLLWDTIQVGWVYLGIAALDVFAIVWVMTAEHGGPDHSTTVMAAEIYRNAFQYFKFGYASAMGVVLFFFTIGFAALALRLSRRERIEF
;
A
#
# COMPACT_ATOMS: atom_id res chain seq x y z
N GLY A 1 -22.47 -12.02 -26.20
CA GLY A 1 -21.19 -11.99 -26.93
C GLY A 1 -20.32 -10.89 -26.36
N GLY A 2 -19.07 -11.20 -26.02
CA GLY A 2 -17.99 -10.22 -25.87
C GLY A 2 -17.94 -9.35 -24.60
N THR A 3 -17.58 -9.93 -23.46
CA THR A 3 -16.62 -9.20 -22.59
C THR A 3 -15.24 -9.45 -23.17
N GLY A 4 -14.94 -8.80 -24.30
CA GLY A 4 -13.58 -8.71 -24.79
C GLY A 4 -12.78 -8.05 -23.69
N GLY A 5 -11.86 -8.78 -23.07
CA GLY A 5 -10.99 -8.22 -22.04
C GLY A 5 -10.37 -6.93 -22.58
N VAL A 6 -10.24 -5.91 -21.71
CA VAL A 6 -9.65 -4.63 -22.07
C VAL A 6 -8.40 -4.88 -22.90
N TRP A 7 -8.29 -4.21 -24.06
CA TRP A 7 -7.15 -4.35 -24.94
C TRP A 7 -5.86 -4.09 -24.14
N GLY A 8 -4.92 -5.03 -24.17
CA GLY A 8 -3.70 -4.98 -23.34
C GLY A 8 -3.84 -5.51 -21.90
N SER A 9 -4.95 -6.12 -21.50
CA SER A 9 -5.15 -6.65 -20.13
C SER A 9 -4.01 -7.56 -19.62
N ARG A 10 -3.39 -8.37 -20.48
CA ARG A 10 -2.21 -9.17 -20.12
C ARG A 10 -0.99 -8.30 -19.81
N PHE A 11 -0.76 -7.24 -20.58
CA PHE A 11 0.33 -6.30 -20.35
C PHE A 11 0.15 -5.53 -19.05
N TYR A 12 -1.06 -5.00 -18.79
CA TYR A 12 -1.36 -4.31 -17.53
C TYR A 12 -1.18 -5.21 -16.31
N ARG A 13 -1.58 -6.49 -16.39
CA ARG A 13 -1.31 -7.46 -15.31
C ARG A 13 0.18 -7.62 -15.07
N VAL A 14 1.01 -7.73 -16.11
CA VAL A 14 2.48 -7.83 -15.91
C VAL A 14 3.02 -6.58 -15.22
N VAL A 15 2.62 -5.38 -15.69
CA VAL A 15 3.10 -4.11 -15.12
C VAL A 15 2.70 -3.94 -13.65
N PHE A 16 1.45 -4.25 -13.29
CA PHE A 16 0.97 -4.10 -11.91
C PHE A 16 1.52 -5.15 -10.95
N PHE A 17 1.87 -6.35 -11.44
CA PHE A 17 2.41 -7.41 -10.61
C PHE A 17 3.93 -7.37 -10.49
N PHE A 18 4.63 -6.76 -11.45
CA PHE A 18 6.09 -6.66 -11.44
C PHE A 18 6.66 -6.16 -10.10
N PRO A 19 6.11 -5.09 -9.48
CA PRO A 19 6.60 -4.59 -8.18
C PRO A 19 6.52 -5.62 -7.05
N GLN A 20 5.46 -6.44 -7.06
CA GLN A 20 5.14 -7.37 -5.98
C GLN A 20 6.09 -8.58 -5.95
N VAL A 21 6.71 -8.93 -7.07
CA VAL A 21 7.64 -10.07 -7.17
C VAL A 21 9.05 -9.70 -6.64
N LEU A 22 9.36 -8.40 -6.51
CA LEU A 22 10.64 -7.94 -6.03
C LEU A 22 10.74 -8.04 -4.50
N ALA A 23 11.90 -8.51 -4.02
CA ALA A 23 12.19 -8.52 -2.59
C ALA A 23 12.17 -7.08 -2.02
N VAL A 24 11.55 -6.89 -0.87
CA VAL A 24 11.38 -5.56 -0.23
C VAL A 24 12.71 -4.85 -0.04
N ALA A 25 13.77 -5.58 0.36
CA ALA A 25 15.11 -5.00 0.50
C ALA A 25 15.69 -4.48 -0.83
N VAL A 26 15.46 -5.19 -1.94
CA VAL A 26 15.88 -4.75 -3.27
C VAL A 26 15.11 -3.49 -3.66
N VAL A 27 13.80 -3.47 -3.44
CA VAL A 27 12.97 -2.28 -3.69
C VAL A 27 13.48 -1.08 -2.89
N ALA A 28 13.76 -1.25 -1.60
CA ALA A 28 14.29 -0.19 -0.76
C ALA A 28 15.61 0.39 -1.30
N VAL A 29 16.57 -0.46 -1.65
CA VAL A 29 17.87 -0.03 -2.21
C VAL A 29 17.69 0.65 -3.57
N LEU A 30 16.82 0.13 -4.43
CA LEU A 30 16.51 0.77 -5.72
C LEU A 30 15.93 2.17 -5.51
N PHE A 31 14.95 2.32 -4.61
CA PHE A 31 14.33 3.62 -4.36
C PHE A 31 15.24 4.60 -3.63
N GLN A 32 16.22 4.14 -2.85
CA GLN A 32 17.31 5.01 -2.39
C GLN A 32 18.06 5.66 -3.55
N GLN A 33 18.33 4.92 -4.63
CA GLN A 33 18.97 5.49 -5.83
C GLN A 33 18.01 6.42 -6.59
N VAL A 34 16.73 6.06 -6.69
CA VAL A 34 15.70 6.89 -7.34
C VAL A 34 15.58 8.25 -6.64
N PHE A 35 15.61 8.25 -5.31
CA PHE A 35 15.37 9.41 -4.44
C PHE A 35 16.63 10.20 -4.06
N ARG A 36 17.81 9.92 -4.64
CA ARG A 36 19.03 10.66 -4.29
C ARG A 36 18.84 12.16 -4.52
N PRO A 37 19.24 13.03 -3.58
CA PRO A 37 19.12 14.49 -3.69
C PRO A 37 20.25 15.10 -4.53
N ASP A 38 20.62 14.46 -5.64
CA ASP A 38 21.73 14.88 -6.51
C ASP A 38 21.42 14.57 -7.99
N ARG A 39 22.35 14.93 -8.89
CA ARG A 39 22.21 14.71 -10.35
C ARG A 39 22.21 13.23 -10.75
N SER A 40 22.60 12.31 -9.87
CA SER A 40 22.55 10.87 -10.11
C SER A 40 21.21 10.25 -9.68
N GLY A 41 20.39 10.98 -8.91
CA GLY A 41 19.04 10.56 -8.56
C GLY A 41 18.07 10.61 -9.74
N MET A 42 17.32 9.53 -9.96
CA MET A 42 16.43 9.44 -11.13
C MET A 42 15.34 10.52 -11.14
N LEU A 43 14.81 10.91 -9.97
CA LEU A 43 13.79 11.97 -9.89
C LEU A 43 14.40 13.38 -9.88
N ASN A 44 15.56 13.55 -9.26
CA ASN A 44 16.20 14.87 -9.13
C ASN A 44 17.01 15.27 -10.37
N ALA A 45 17.54 14.33 -11.15
CA ALA A 45 18.28 14.62 -12.37
C ALA A 45 17.52 15.54 -13.35
N PRO A 46 16.24 15.27 -13.72
CA PRO A 46 15.50 16.17 -14.60
C PRO A 46 15.17 17.52 -13.92
N LEU A 47 14.87 17.53 -12.61
CA LEU A 47 14.60 18.77 -11.88
C LEU A 47 15.81 19.72 -11.90
N ILE A 48 17.00 19.18 -11.61
CA ILE A 48 18.25 19.93 -11.63
C ILE A 48 18.59 20.38 -13.05
N ALA A 49 18.34 19.56 -14.07
CA ALA A 49 18.57 19.92 -15.48
C ALA A 49 17.68 21.09 -15.93
N LEU A 50 16.48 21.22 -15.36
CA LEU A 50 15.57 22.34 -15.57
C LEU A 50 15.90 23.57 -14.69
N GLY A 51 16.92 23.48 -13.83
CA GLY A 51 17.39 24.57 -12.97
C GLY A 51 16.73 24.63 -11.59
N PHE A 52 15.95 23.62 -11.19
CA PHE A 52 15.37 23.54 -9.84
C PHE A 52 16.38 22.98 -8.82
N GLU A 53 16.16 23.30 -7.55
CA GLU A 53 16.90 22.72 -6.43
C GLU A 53 16.51 21.24 -6.23
N PRO A 54 17.47 20.38 -5.80
CA PRO A 54 17.17 18.98 -5.52
C PRO A 54 16.20 18.82 -4.35
N VAL A 55 15.24 17.93 -4.51
CA VAL A 55 14.26 17.58 -3.47
C VAL A 55 14.82 16.46 -2.60
N GLY A 56 14.81 16.69 -1.28
CA GLY A 56 15.27 15.76 -0.26
C GLY A 56 14.25 14.67 0.09
N PHE A 57 13.80 13.86 -0.88
CA PHE A 57 12.71 12.89 -0.69
C PHE A 57 12.85 11.97 0.53
N LEU A 58 14.07 11.65 0.98
CA LEU A 58 14.32 10.81 2.16
C LEU A 58 15.04 11.55 3.29
N SER A 59 15.39 12.82 3.09
CA SER A 59 16.18 13.64 4.03
C SER A 59 15.39 14.80 4.62
N ASP A 60 14.21 15.09 4.08
CA ASP A 60 13.28 16.11 4.57
C ASP A 60 12.12 15.42 5.32
N THR A 61 11.96 15.82 6.59
CA THR A 61 10.98 15.30 7.56
C THR A 61 9.55 15.41 7.06
N ASP A 62 9.21 16.44 6.29
CA ASP A 62 7.83 16.69 5.85
C ASP A 62 7.41 15.79 4.68
N ILE A 63 8.38 15.30 3.90
CA ILE A 63 8.11 14.52 2.67
C ILE A 63 8.60 13.07 2.72
N ALA A 64 9.49 12.71 3.66
CA ALA A 64 10.06 11.37 3.76
C ALA A 64 8.99 10.28 3.89
N LEU A 65 8.00 10.49 4.76
CA LEU A 65 6.90 9.54 4.93
C LEU A 65 6.09 9.38 3.65
N TRP A 66 5.82 10.47 2.93
CA TRP A 66 5.08 10.44 1.67
C TRP A 66 5.84 9.71 0.55
N ALA A 67 7.17 9.88 0.49
CA ALA A 67 8.01 9.15 -0.44
C ALA A 67 7.94 7.64 -0.17
N ILE A 68 8.04 7.23 1.11
CA ILE A 68 7.91 5.82 1.52
C ILE A 68 6.53 5.26 1.17
N LEU A 69 5.46 6.02 1.47
CA LEU A 69 4.09 5.63 1.13
C LEU A 69 3.91 5.45 -0.38
N GLY A 70 4.51 6.31 -1.21
CA GLY A 70 4.50 6.16 -2.67
C GLY A 70 5.09 4.82 -3.12
N VAL A 71 6.22 4.41 -2.53
CA VAL A 71 6.86 3.11 -2.84
C VAL A 71 6.00 1.94 -2.37
N LEU A 72 5.41 2.03 -1.18
CA LEU A 72 4.52 1.00 -0.65
C LEU A 72 3.27 0.82 -1.51
N VAL A 73 2.65 1.93 -1.91
CA VAL A 73 1.49 1.90 -2.81
C VAL A 73 1.90 1.25 -4.13
N TRP A 74 3.01 1.69 -4.73
CA TRP A 74 3.54 1.11 -5.97
C TRP A 74 3.78 -0.40 -5.85
N GLN A 75 4.37 -0.85 -4.74
CA GLN A 75 4.64 -2.27 -4.50
C GLN A 75 3.36 -3.10 -4.32
N ALA A 76 2.32 -2.50 -3.72
CA ALA A 76 1.09 -3.20 -3.37
C ALA A 76 0.01 -3.17 -4.46
N VAL A 77 0.15 -2.35 -5.52
CA VAL A 77 -0.88 -2.21 -6.58
C VAL A 77 -1.33 -3.56 -7.14
N GLY A 78 -0.40 -4.47 -7.44
CA GLY A 78 -0.70 -5.77 -8.03
C GLY A 78 -1.71 -6.59 -7.22
N PHE A 79 -1.48 -6.69 -5.91
CA PHE A 79 -2.36 -7.41 -5.00
C PHE A 79 -3.79 -6.83 -5.01
N TYR A 80 -3.92 -5.51 -4.88
CA TYR A 80 -5.23 -4.87 -4.83
C TYR A 80 -5.97 -4.90 -6.16
N VAL A 81 -5.25 -4.81 -7.29
CA VAL A 81 -5.85 -5.01 -8.62
C VAL A 81 -6.48 -6.39 -8.72
N VAL A 82 -5.83 -7.44 -8.23
CA VAL A 82 -6.40 -8.81 -8.22
C VAL A 82 -7.60 -8.90 -7.31
N LEU A 83 -7.45 -8.42 -6.07
CA LEU A 83 -8.51 -8.47 -5.05
C LEU A 83 -9.79 -7.83 -5.56
N PHE A 84 -9.71 -6.59 -6.06
CA PHE A 84 -10.87 -5.88 -6.57
C PHE A 84 -11.37 -6.43 -7.90
N SER A 85 -10.49 -6.92 -8.79
CA SER A 85 -10.94 -7.58 -10.02
C SER A 85 -11.74 -8.86 -9.73
N ALA A 86 -11.32 -9.65 -8.74
CA ALA A 86 -12.04 -10.85 -8.31
C ALA A 86 -13.41 -10.46 -7.70
N GLY A 87 -13.45 -9.44 -6.85
CA GLY A 87 -14.69 -8.90 -6.29
C GLY A 87 -15.65 -8.44 -7.39
N ILE A 88 -15.20 -7.66 -8.38
CA ILE A 88 -16.05 -7.19 -9.48
C ILE A 88 -16.56 -8.36 -10.31
N SER A 89 -15.70 -9.36 -10.56
CA SER A 89 -16.06 -10.54 -11.36
C SER A 89 -17.11 -11.43 -10.68
N SER A 90 -17.29 -11.32 -9.36
CA SER A 90 -18.32 -12.05 -8.62
C SER A 90 -19.71 -11.38 -8.68
N ILE A 91 -19.80 -10.12 -9.12
CA ILE A 91 -21.08 -9.41 -9.22
C ILE A 91 -21.87 -9.96 -10.42
N PRO A 92 -23.13 -10.39 -10.24
CA PRO A 92 -23.97 -10.86 -11.35
C PRO A 92 -24.08 -9.82 -12.46
N ARG A 93 -23.96 -10.27 -13.72
CA ARG A 93 -24.00 -9.36 -14.88
C ARG A 93 -25.34 -8.64 -15.01
N ASP A 94 -26.41 -9.30 -14.63
CA ASP A 94 -27.79 -8.80 -14.70
C ASP A 94 -27.96 -7.49 -13.91
N MET A 95 -27.19 -7.28 -12.83
CA MET A 95 -27.18 -6.01 -12.08
C MET A 95 -26.66 -4.84 -12.91
N PHE A 96 -25.63 -5.07 -13.72
CA PHE A 96 -25.08 -4.05 -14.61
C PHE A 96 -25.99 -3.79 -15.82
N GLU A 97 -26.63 -4.83 -16.36
CA GLU A 97 -27.58 -4.72 -17.46
C GLU A 97 -28.85 -3.96 -17.04
N ALA A 98 -29.39 -4.26 -15.86
CA ALA A 98 -30.54 -3.54 -15.29
C ALA A 98 -30.20 -2.05 -15.07
N ALA A 99 -29.04 -1.75 -14.47
CA ALA A 99 -28.60 -0.37 -14.29
C ALA A 99 -28.40 0.38 -15.62
N ALA A 100 -27.97 -0.31 -16.68
CA ALA A 100 -27.84 0.26 -18.02
C ALA A 100 -29.21 0.56 -18.65
N ILE A 101 -30.21 -0.32 -18.44
CA ILE A 101 -31.60 -0.09 -18.87
C ILE A 101 -32.19 1.14 -18.14
N ASP A 102 -31.88 1.30 -16.85
CA ASP A 102 -32.28 2.46 -16.04
C ASP A 102 -31.51 3.76 -16.37
N GLY A 103 -30.63 3.72 -17.37
CA GLY A 103 -29.88 4.89 -17.84
C GLY A 103 -28.75 5.33 -16.90
N ALA A 104 -28.25 4.45 -16.02
CA ALA A 104 -27.15 4.79 -15.12
C ALA A 104 -25.85 5.05 -15.89
N GLY A 105 -25.31 6.27 -15.78
CA GLY A 105 -23.98 6.61 -16.31
C GLY A 105 -22.84 5.95 -15.51
N GLY A 106 -21.61 5.97 -16.03
CA GLY A 106 -20.48 5.25 -15.42
C GLY A 106 -20.18 5.60 -13.95
N VAL A 107 -20.30 6.88 -13.56
CA VAL A 107 -20.12 7.31 -12.16
C VAL A 107 -21.26 6.80 -11.28
N GLN A 108 -22.50 6.84 -11.78
CA GLN A 108 -23.67 6.34 -11.06
C GLN A 108 -23.61 4.82 -10.90
N LEU A 109 -23.19 4.10 -11.94
CA LEU A 109 -22.95 2.66 -11.90
C LEU A 109 -21.91 2.30 -10.83
N PHE A 110 -20.79 3.02 -10.81
CA PHE A 110 -19.75 2.81 -9.82
C PHE A 110 -20.25 3.08 -8.40
N LEU A 111 -20.82 4.24 -8.13
CA LEU A 111 -21.20 4.64 -6.77
C LEU A 111 -22.42 3.90 -6.22
N ARG A 112 -23.39 3.54 -7.08
CA ARG A 112 -24.66 2.94 -6.65
C ARG A 112 -24.75 1.42 -6.82
N VAL A 113 -23.94 0.83 -7.70
CA VAL A 113 -23.96 -0.62 -7.95
C VAL A 113 -22.64 -1.25 -7.56
N THR A 114 -21.53 -0.85 -8.20
CA THR A 114 -20.24 -1.49 -7.99
C THR A 114 -19.73 -1.32 -6.57
N LEU A 115 -19.67 -0.09 -6.04
CA LEU A 115 -19.10 0.22 -4.73
C LEU A 115 -19.87 -0.45 -3.58
N PRO A 116 -21.22 -0.43 -3.54
CA PRO A 116 -21.98 -1.14 -2.50
C PRO A 116 -21.83 -2.66 -2.59
N LEU A 117 -21.83 -3.24 -3.80
CA LEU A 117 -21.69 -4.70 -3.98
C LEU A 117 -20.26 -5.19 -3.74
N LEU A 118 -19.26 -4.31 -3.90
CA LEU A 118 -17.87 -4.58 -3.55
C LEU A 118 -17.56 -4.40 -2.07
N TRP A 119 -18.53 -4.02 -1.23
CA TRP A 119 -18.27 -3.66 0.16
C TRP A 119 -17.46 -4.74 0.89
N ASP A 120 -17.85 -6.01 0.78
CA ASP A 120 -17.12 -7.13 1.41
C ASP A 120 -15.65 -7.20 0.94
N THR A 121 -15.39 -6.97 -0.35
CA THR A 121 -14.03 -6.94 -0.90
C THR A 121 -13.24 -5.74 -0.38
N ILE A 122 -13.88 -4.58 -0.26
CA ILE A 122 -13.30 -3.36 0.32
C ILE A 122 -12.90 -3.61 1.77
N GLN A 123 -13.75 -4.26 2.57
CA GLN A 123 -13.43 -4.58 3.97
C GLN A 123 -12.16 -5.44 4.08
N VAL A 124 -12.07 -6.49 3.26
CA VAL A 124 -10.88 -7.35 3.20
C VAL A 124 -9.65 -6.50 2.86
N GLY A 125 -9.75 -5.64 1.84
CA GLY A 125 -8.67 -4.73 1.46
C GLY A 125 -8.23 -3.80 2.59
N TRP A 126 -9.17 -3.23 3.36
CA TRP A 126 -8.87 -2.36 4.51
C TRP A 126 -8.13 -3.09 5.62
N VAL A 127 -8.54 -4.32 5.94
CA VAL A 127 -7.86 -5.14 6.96
C VAL A 127 -6.43 -5.44 6.52
N TYR A 128 -6.23 -5.86 5.26
CA TYR A 128 -4.89 -6.09 4.72
C TYR A 128 -4.03 -4.83 4.73
N LEU A 129 -4.58 -3.68 4.35
CA LEU A 129 -3.85 -2.40 4.39
C LEU A 129 -3.39 -2.06 5.80
N GLY A 130 -4.27 -2.20 6.79
CA GLY A 130 -3.93 -1.88 8.17
C GLY A 130 -2.91 -2.84 8.78
N ILE A 131 -2.99 -4.14 8.46
CA ILE A 131 -1.95 -5.10 8.85
C ILE A 131 -0.62 -4.73 8.18
N ALA A 132 -0.62 -4.46 6.88
CA ALA A 132 0.57 -4.07 6.14
C ALA A 132 1.21 -2.79 6.70
N ALA A 133 0.40 -1.80 7.12
CA ALA A 133 0.87 -0.57 7.74
C ALA A 133 1.61 -0.78 9.08
N LEU A 134 1.29 -1.86 9.80
CA LEU A 134 1.97 -2.22 11.05
C LEU A 134 3.25 -3.04 10.82
N ASP A 135 3.44 -3.58 9.60
CA ASP A 135 4.55 -4.46 9.22
C ASP A 135 5.58 -3.78 8.28
N VAL A 136 5.58 -2.44 8.21
CA VAL A 136 6.41 -1.64 7.29
C VAL A 136 7.91 -1.58 7.70
N PHE A 137 8.38 -2.57 8.47
CA PHE A 137 9.73 -2.58 9.02
C PHE A 137 10.82 -2.55 7.94
N ALA A 138 10.82 -3.52 7.03
CA ALA A 138 11.95 -3.77 6.16
C ALA A 138 12.23 -2.60 5.22
N ILE A 139 11.16 -1.97 4.69
CA ILE A 139 11.31 -0.83 3.78
C ILE A 139 11.81 0.40 4.52
N VAL A 140 11.27 0.72 5.71
CA VAL A 140 11.71 1.86 6.52
C VAL A 140 13.16 1.66 6.95
N TRP A 141 13.48 0.49 7.49
CA TRP A 141 14.80 0.18 8.02
C TRP A 141 15.90 0.29 6.96
N VAL A 142 15.63 -0.19 5.74
CA VAL A 142 16.62 -0.21 4.67
C VAL A 142 16.66 1.12 3.93
N MET A 143 15.51 1.73 3.63
CA MET A 143 15.42 2.88 2.72
C MET A 143 15.81 4.20 3.40
N THR A 144 15.52 4.35 4.69
CA THR A 144 15.66 5.63 5.39
C THR A 144 16.99 5.76 6.11
N ALA A 145 17.47 6.99 6.27
CA ALA A 145 18.61 7.27 7.13
C ALA A 145 18.29 6.86 8.58
N GLU A 146 19.30 6.45 9.34
CA GLU A 146 19.18 6.09 10.77
C GLU A 146 18.15 4.97 11.08
N HIS A 147 17.65 4.28 10.04
CA HIS A 147 16.64 3.23 10.14
C HIS A 147 15.27 3.70 10.71
N GLY A 148 14.83 4.89 10.29
CA GLY A 148 13.57 5.52 10.71
C GLY A 148 13.58 7.06 10.61
N GLY A 149 14.61 7.63 9.99
CA GLY A 149 14.79 9.07 9.85
C GLY A 149 14.11 9.68 8.62
N PRO A 150 14.32 10.99 8.39
CA PRO A 150 15.11 11.91 9.23
C PRO A 150 14.39 12.21 10.55
N ASP A 151 15.15 12.42 11.64
CA ASP A 151 14.63 12.77 12.97
C ASP A 151 13.42 11.94 13.43
N HIS A 152 13.52 10.61 13.30
CA HIS A 152 12.47 9.65 13.67
C HIS A 152 11.11 9.84 12.96
N SER A 153 11.01 10.68 11.94
CA SER A 153 9.75 10.98 11.23
C SER A 153 9.14 9.80 10.48
N THR A 154 9.93 8.74 10.24
CA THR A 154 9.47 7.53 9.53
C THR A 154 9.58 6.28 10.39
N THR A 155 9.94 6.42 11.67
CA THR A 155 10.12 5.31 12.61
C THR A 155 8.81 4.55 12.83
N VAL A 156 8.91 3.23 12.75
CA VAL A 156 7.79 2.31 13.04
C VAL A 156 8.12 1.43 14.26
N MET A 157 7.09 0.92 14.96
CA MET A 157 7.28 0.11 16.17
C MET A 157 8.21 -1.09 15.95
N ALA A 158 8.11 -1.75 14.82
CA ALA A 158 8.97 -2.87 14.46
C ALA A 158 10.45 -2.46 14.32
N ALA A 159 10.74 -1.24 13.86
CA ALA A 159 12.10 -0.70 13.82
C ALA A 159 12.66 -0.48 15.23
N GLU A 160 11.84 0.04 16.14
CA GLU A 160 12.23 0.23 17.55
C GLU A 160 12.45 -1.10 18.28
N ILE A 161 11.64 -2.13 18.00
CA ILE A 161 11.87 -3.49 18.52
C ILE A 161 13.24 -3.99 18.07
N TYR A 162 13.56 -3.87 16.78
CA TYR A 162 14.84 -4.31 16.24
C TYR A 162 16.01 -3.53 16.85
N ARG A 163 15.89 -2.20 16.93
CA ARG A 163 16.89 -1.31 17.55
C ARG A 163 17.18 -1.70 19.00
N ASN A 164 16.13 -1.91 19.80
CA ASN A 164 16.29 -2.31 21.19
C ASN A 164 16.89 -3.72 21.35
N ALA A 165 16.52 -4.68 20.49
CA ALA A 165 17.06 -6.03 20.54
C ALA A 165 18.53 -6.10 20.10
N PHE A 166 18.87 -5.52 18.95
CA PHE A 166 20.13 -5.79 18.27
C PHE A 166 21.14 -4.64 18.31
N GLN A 167 20.73 -3.41 18.59
CA GLN A 167 21.67 -2.29 18.78
C GLN A 167 21.90 -2.00 20.26
N TYR A 168 20.84 -2.01 21.07
CA TYR A 168 20.94 -1.75 22.52
C TYR A 168 21.06 -3.01 23.38
N PHE A 169 20.95 -4.20 22.79
CA PHE A 169 21.02 -5.50 23.48
C PHE A 169 20.01 -5.66 24.64
N LYS A 170 18.89 -4.91 24.58
CA LYS A 170 17.80 -4.95 25.56
C LYS A 170 16.72 -5.94 25.12
N PHE A 171 17.10 -7.21 24.98
CA PHE A 171 16.20 -8.26 24.47
C PHE A 171 14.90 -8.40 25.27
N GLY A 172 14.94 -8.30 26.61
CA GLY A 172 13.74 -8.37 27.44
C GLY A 172 12.75 -7.23 27.15
N TYR A 173 13.26 -6.01 26.96
CA TYR A 173 12.44 -4.85 26.61
C TYR A 173 11.88 -4.96 25.19
N ALA A 174 12.71 -5.36 24.23
CA ALA A 174 12.29 -5.59 22.84
C ALA A 174 11.20 -6.68 22.74
N SER A 175 11.32 -7.76 23.50
CA SER A 175 10.29 -8.80 23.58
C SER A 175 8.97 -8.27 24.14
N ALA A 176 9.01 -7.43 25.18
CA ALA A 176 7.80 -6.79 25.72
C ALA A 176 7.13 -5.88 24.69
N MET A 177 7.90 -5.08 23.95
CA MET A 177 7.41 -4.28 22.83
C MET A 177 6.77 -5.15 21.74
N GLY A 178 7.38 -6.28 21.40
CA GLY A 178 6.84 -7.25 20.44
C GLY A 178 5.48 -7.82 20.87
N VAL A 179 5.32 -8.16 22.16
CA VAL A 179 4.03 -8.62 22.71
C VAL A 179 2.97 -7.53 22.62
N VAL A 180 3.32 -6.28 22.93
CA VAL A 180 2.40 -5.13 22.77
C VAL A 180 1.98 -4.95 21.32
N LEU A 181 2.93 -4.98 20.38
CA LEU A 181 2.65 -4.88 18.95
C LEU A 181 1.75 -6.02 18.48
N PHE A 182 1.99 -7.25 18.93
CA PHE A 182 1.15 -8.41 18.60
C PHE A 182 -0.32 -8.21 19.00
N PHE A 183 -0.58 -7.81 20.25
CA PHE A 183 -1.94 -7.56 20.71
C PHE A 183 -2.57 -6.36 20.02
N PHE A 184 -1.77 -5.33 19.72
CA PHE A 184 -2.24 -4.17 18.96
C PHE A 184 -2.67 -4.56 17.54
N THR A 185 -1.87 -5.36 16.83
CA THR A 185 -2.18 -5.83 15.47
C THR A 185 -3.42 -6.70 15.44
N ILE A 186 -3.55 -7.67 16.36
CA ILE A 186 -4.75 -8.52 16.44
C ILE A 186 -5.97 -7.69 16.85
N GLY A 187 -5.83 -6.79 17.82
CA GLY A 187 -6.89 -5.89 18.26
C GLY A 187 -7.40 -5.00 17.11
N PHE A 188 -6.48 -4.43 16.34
CA PHE A 188 -6.79 -3.68 15.13
C PHE A 188 -7.53 -4.55 14.10
N ALA A 189 -7.01 -5.73 13.77
CA ALA A 189 -7.63 -6.61 12.78
C ALA A 189 -9.04 -7.05 13.21
N ALA A 190 -9.22 -7.41 14.48
CA ALA A 190 -10.53 -7.79 15.03
C ALA A 190 -11.51 -6.62 15.04
N LEU A 191 -11.05 -5.41 15.41
CA LEU A 191 -11.87 -4.20 15.40
C LEU A 191 -12.26 -3.82 13.96
N ALA A 192 -11.32 -3.84 13.03
CA ALA A 192 -11.56 -3.56 11.62
C ALA A 192 -12.61 -4.51 11.06
N LEU A 193 -12.46 -5.83 11.26
CA LEU A 193 -13.44 -6.83 10.83
C LEU A 193 -14.82 -6.66 11.51
N ARG A 194 -14.86 -6.24 12.77
CA ARG A 194 -16.11 -6.07 13.51
C ARG A 194 -16.87 -4.81 13.09
N LEU A 195 -16.18 -3.69 12.92
CA LEU A 195 -16.77 -2.43 12.46
C LEU A 195 -17.17 -2.48 10.98
N SER A 196 -16.47 -3.30 10.19
CA SER A 196 -16.71 -3.38 8.76
C SER A 196 -17.92 -4.23 8.40
N ARG A 197 -18.35 -5.16 9.27
CA ARG A 197 -19.55 -5.99 9.09
C ARG A 197 -20.78 -5.13 8.81
N ARG A 198 -21.20 -5.09 7.54
CA ARG A 198 -22.56 -4.72 7.13
C ARG A 198 -23.39 -5.98 6.92
N GLU A 199 -24.69 -5.88 7.16
CA GLU A 199 -25.64 -6.90 6.72
C GLU A 199 -25.51 -7.10 5.22
N ARG A 200 -25.30 -8.36 4.83
CA ARG A 200 -25.19 -8.78 3.44
C ARG A 200 -26.52 -8.43 2.77
N ILE A 201 -26.51 -7.51 1.82
CA ILE A 201 -27.70 -7.23 1.02
C ILE A 201 -27.80 -8.40 0.02
N GLU A 202 -28.48 -9.46 0.43
CA GLU A 202 -28.84 -10.56 -0.46
C GLU A 202 -29.97 -10.07 -1.37
N PHE A 203 -29.73 -10.08 -2.69
CA PHE A 203 -30.73 -9.83 -3.72
C PHE A 203 -31.18 -11.15 -4.33
#